data_AF-A0A9D0T531-F1
#
_entry.id   AF-A0A9D0T531-F1
#
_cell.length_a   1.000
_cell.length_b   1.000
_cell.length_c   1.000
_cell.angle_alpha   90.00
_cell.angle_beta   90.00
_cell.angle_gamma   90.00
#
_symmetry.space_group_name_H-M   'P 1'
#
loop_
_entity.id
_entity.type
_entity.pdbx_description
1 polymer ?
#
loop_
_entity_poly.entity_id
_entity_poly.type
_entity_poly.pdbx_seq_one_letter_code
_entity_poly.pdbx_strand_id
1 'polypeptide(L)'
;MQSKQRWYTRRNDQIRGPFPAPQISRFILLGRIHDTDELSTDQLSWQKVSEVPVLIPEELKADLSDPKAYERLMIARMREDERTARDRRDQVEKSDSTPERRSTDNGRRQDEEAAMLRHREIKTAIAEAAAQRKHHYFLRGVLATLFLVSIISAAWYFQPWQERESTDCNARPQPWVNWDNCLMEGVKLVTADLRGAHLRNVNMGGADLRGAYLGGADIAYANLVGANLSGAELAQAIMLGANMRNADLAGASLNTANLSYAILQGADLTNADLRESDLSNADLSGATLRTSKLEGARLDHAIWLDGSVCAIGSIGACNAK
;
A
#
# COMPACT_ATOMS: atom_id res chain seq x y z
N MET A 1 -35.90 -14.84 -29.11
CA MET A 1 -35.10 -14.64 -30.35
C MET A 1 -35.45 -13.35 -31.14
N GLN A 2 -36.26 -12.41 -30.63
CA GLN A 2 -36.65 -11.19 -31.36
C GLN A 2 -35.94 -9.87 -30.93
N SER A 3 -35.05 -9.90 -29.93
CA SER A 3 -34.41 -8.67 -29.42
C SER A 3 -33.46 -7.96 -30.41
N LYS A 4 -33.14 -8.59 -31.54
CA LYS A 4 -32.29 -8.02 -32.60
C LYS A 4 -33.07 -7.42 -33.79
N GLN A 5 -34.38 -7.61 -33.86
CA GLN A 5 -35.18 -7.10 -34.97
C GLN A 5 -35.34 -5.58 -34.87
N ARG A 6 -35.09 -4.91 -36.00
CA ARG A 6 -35.15 -3.45 -36.13
C ARG A 6 -36.40 -3.05 -36.91
N TRP A 7 -37.00 -1.95 -36.50
CA TRP A 7 -38.27 -1.45 -37.01
C TRP A 7 -38.14 0.00 -37.45
N TYR A 8 -38.73 0.33 -38.58
CA TYR A 8 -38.91 1.66 -39.11
C TYR A 8 -40.37 2.06 -38.92
N THR A 9 -40.61 3.34 -38.67
CA THR A 9 -41.94 3.93 -38.51
C THR A 9 -42.20 4.90 -39.65
N ARG A 10 -43.39 4.90 -40.25
CA ARG A 10 -43.80 5.86 -41.27
C ARG A 10 -45.10 6.57 -40.87
N ARG A 11 -45.06 7.90 -40.91
CA ARG A 11 -46.22 8.79 -40.70
C ARG A 11 -46.08 9.98 -41.63
N ASN A 12 -47.11 10.30 -42.43
CA ASN A 12 -47.12 11.43 -43.38
C ASN A 12 -45.84 11.48 -44.23
N ASP A 13 -45.48 10.35 -44.85
CA ASP A 13 -44.28 10.15 -45.69
C ASP A 13 -42.92 10.35 -44.99
N GLN A 14 -42.89 10.57 -43.67
CA GLN A 14 -41.65 10.61 -42.90
C GLN A 14 -41.31 9.24 -42.35
N ILE A 15 -40.17 8.69 -42.78
CA ILE A 15 -39.61 7.45 -42.25
C ILE A 15 -38.62 7.78 -41.12
N ARG A 16 -38.73 7.07 -39.99
CA ARG A 16 -37.79 7.15 -38.86
C ARG A 16 -37.37 5.77 -38.40
N GLY A 17 -36.18 5.65 -37.82
CA GLY A 17 -35.60 4.39 -37.35
C GLY A 17 -34.19 4.19 -37.89
N PRO A 18 -33.62 2.98 -37.77
CA PRO A 18 -34.22 1.78 -37.18
C PRO A 18 -34.25 1.78 -35.64
N PHE A 19 -35.41 1.46 -35.06
CA PHE A 19 -35.61 1.30 -33.62
C PHE A 19 -35.71 -0.18 -33.21
N PRO A 20 -35.26 -0.57 -32.02
CA PRO A 20 -35.52 -1.90 -31.48
C PRO A 20 -36.99 -2.04 -31.05
N ALA A 21 -37.53 -3.25 -31.07
CA ALA A 21 -38.92 -3.54 -30.71
C ALA A 21 -39.39 -2.93 -29.36
N PRO A 22 -38.60 -2.97 -28.25
CA PRO A 22 -39.01 -2.34 -27.00
C PRO A 22 -39.20 -0.82 -27.10
N GLN A 23 -38.43 -0.14 -27.95
CA GLN A 23 -38.55 1.29 -28.15
C GLN A 23 -39.83 1.65 -28.93
N ILE A 24 -40.21 0.82 -29.92
CA ILE A 24 -41.49 0.97 -30.62
C ILE A 24 -42.65 0.77 -29.65
N SER A 25 -42.63 -0.30 -28.86
CA SER A 25 -43.66 -0.59 -27.85
C SER A 25 -43.81 0.57 -26.86
N ARG A 26 -42.69 1.13 -26.40
CA ARG A 26 -42.65 2.33 -25.55
C ARG A 26 -43.24 3.57 -26.23
N PHE A 27 -42.96 3.79 -27.52
CA PHE A 27 -43.54 4.92 -28.26
C PHE A 27 -45.05 4.78 -28.47
N ILE A 28 -45.55 3.56 -28.68
CA ILE A 28 -46.98 3.26 -28.73
C ILE A 28 -47.63 3.54 -27.36
N LEU A 29 -47.02 3.05 -26.27
CA LEU A 29 -47.49 3.28 -24.89
C LEU A 29 -47.65 4.77 -24.57
N LEU A 30 -46.65 5.57 -24.96
CA LEU A 30 -46.62 7.03 -24.76
C LEU A 30 -47.48 7.82 -25.76
N GLY A 31 -48.20 7.14 -26.67
CA GLY A 31 -49.04 7.79 -27.68
C GLY A 31 -48.27 8.58 -28.75
N ARG A 32 -46.97 8.30 -28.92
CA ARG A 32 -46.12 8.93 -29.95
C ARG A 32 -46.26 8.27 -31.32
N ILE A 33 -46.66 7.00 -31.31
CA ILE A 33 -47.05 6.21 -32.48
C ILE A 33 -48.51 5.84 -32.28
N HIS A 34 -49.33 6.02 -33.31
CA HIS A 34 -50.76 5.68 -33.30
C HIS A 34 -50.99 4.37 -34.06
N ASP A 35 -52.16 3.78 -33.85
CA ASP A 35 -52.65 2.58 -34.53
C ASP A 35 -52.63 2.67 -36.07
N THR A 36 -52.83 3.89 -36.59
CA THR A 36 -52.83 4.22 -38.02
C THR A 36 -51.45 4.41 -38.64
N ASP A 37 -50.40 4.51 -37.83
CA ASP A 37 -49.03 4.58 -38.35
C ASP A 37 -48.58 3.23 -38.91
N GLU A 38 -47.55 3.28 -39.76
CA GLU A 38 -47.02 2.09 -40.40
C GLU A 38 -45.65 1.71 -39.86
N LEU A 39 -45.41 0.41 -39.79
CA LEU A 39 -44.19 -0.22 -39.33
C LEU A 39 -43.60 -1.09 -40.44
N SER A 40 -42.27 -1.10 -40.54
CA SER A 40 -41.54 -1.92 -41.50
C SER A 40 -40.25 -2.45 -40.90
N THR A 41 -39.77 -3.60 -41.38
CA THR A 41 -38.47 -4.16 -40.97
C THR A 41 -37.41 -4.03 -42.06
N ASP A 42 -37.83 -3.79 -43.31
CA ASP A 42 -37.01 -3.75 -44.53
C ASP A 42 -37.16 -2.43 -45.32
N GLN A 43 -38.05 -1.53 -44.90
CA GLN A 43 -38.49 -0.30 -45.58
C GLN A 43 -39.25 -0.52 -46.90
N LEU A 44 -39.49 -1.77 -47.29
CA LEU A 44 -40.20 -2.14 -48.52
C LEU A 44 -41.62 -2.59 -48.21
N SER A 45 -41.80 -3.42 -47.18
CA SER A 45 -43.08 -3.92 -46.71
C SER A 45 -43.56 -3.13 -45.49
N TRP A 46 -44.76 -2.55 -45.57
CA TRP A 46 -45.33 -1.69 -44.54
C TRP A 46 -46.64 -2.28 -44.03
N GLN A 47 -46.78 -2.35 -42.70
CA GLN A 47 -47.96 -2.87 -42.00
C GLN A 47 -48.44 -1.86 -40.97
N LYS A 48 -49.73 -1.78 -40.70
CA LYS A 48 -50.23 -0.86 -39.67
C LYS A 48 -49.82 -1.34 -38.28
N VAL A 49 -49.68 -0.41 -37.33
CA VAL A 49 -49.37 -0.75 -35.93
C VAL A 49 -50.40 -1.71 -35.34
N SER A 50 -51.67 -1.56 -35.69
CA SER A 50 -52.76 -2.47 -35.28
C SER A 50 -52.58 -3.91 -35.77
N GLU A 51 -51.85 -4.12 -36.87
CA GLU A 51 -51.61 -5.43 -37.48
C GLU A 51 -50.40 -6.14 -36.87
N VAL A 52 -49.68 -5.48 -35.95
CA VAL A 52 -48.48 -6.02 -35.30
C VAL A 52 -48.70 -6.14 -33.77
N PRO A 53 -49.54 -7.09 -33.32
CA PRO A 53 -49.98 -7.18 -31.91
C PRO A 53 -48.85 -7.47 -30.92
N VAL A 54 -47.72 -8.01 -31.39
CA VAL A 54 -46.53 -8.29 -30.57
C VAL A 54 -45.85 -7.01 -30.06
N LEU A 55 -46.03 -5.88 -30.74
CA LEU A 55 -45.45 -4.59 -30.33
C LEU A 55 -46.39 -3.75 -29.47
N ILE A 56 -47.68 -4.08 -29.46
CA ILE A 56 -48.70 -3.37 -28.68
C ILE A 56 -48.53 -3.74 -27.19
N PRO A 57 -48.30 -2.76 -26.31
CA PRO A 57 -48.24 -2.97 -24.85
C PRO A 57 -49.52 -3.64 -24.31
N GLU A 58 -49.39 -4.47 -23.27
CA GLU A 58 -50.53 -5.16 -22.65
C GLU A 58 -51.56 -4.18 -22.08
N GLU A 59 -51.13 -3.02 -21.58
CA GLU A 59 -51.99 -1.97 -21.04
C GLU A 59 -52.96 -1.38 -22.06
N LEU A 60 -52.64 -1.47 -23.36
CA LEU A 60 -53.49 -0.99 -24.45
C LEU A 60 -54.40 -2.07 -25.05
N LYS A 61 -54.22 -3.34 -24.65
CA LYS A 61 -55.09 -4.46 -25.10
C LYS A 61 -56.34 -4.60 -24.25
N ALA A 62 -56.36 -4.01 -23.05
CA ALA A 62 -57.50 -4.01 -22.14
C ALA A 62 -58.59 -3.03 -22.59
N ASP A 63 -59.82 -3.25 -22.13
CA ASP A 63 -60.92 -2.30 -22.31
C ASP A 63 -60.65 -1.03 -21.51
N LEU A 64 -60.33 0.06 -22.21
CA LEU A 64 -60.01 1.36 -21.59
C LEU A 64 -61.23 2.07 -20.99
N SER A 65 -62.45 1.53 -21.17
CA SER A 65 -63.63 2.00 -20.43
C SER A 65 -63.66 1.51 -18.98
N ASP A 66 -62.90 0.46 -18.63
CA ASP A 66 -62.66 0.04 -17.24
C ASP A 66 -61.71 1.03 -16.54
N PRO A 67 -62.14 1.70 -15.45
CA PRO A 67 -61.30 2.62 -14.70
C PRO A 67 -59.97 2.01 -14.24
N LYS A 68 -59.95 0.71 -13.90
CA LYS A 68 -58.73 0.03 -13.46
C LYS A 68 -57.76 -0.20 -14.62
N ALA A 69 -58.26 -0.46 -15.83
CA ALA A 69 -57.43 -0.59 -17.01
C ALA A 69 -56.82 0.76 -17.41
N TYR A 70 -57.61 1.82 -17.35
CA TYR A 70 -57.14 3.19 -17.58
C TYR A 70 -56.06 3.60 -16.57
N GLU A 71 -56.26 3.31 -15.27
CA GLU A 71 -55.27 3.60 -14.23
C GLU A 71 -53.94 2.88 -14.48
N ARG A 72 -53.96 1.59 -14.87
CA ARG A 72 -52.75 0.83 -15.21
C ARG A 72 -52.00 1.47 -16.39
N LEU A 73 -52.71 1.89 -17.44
CA LEU A 73 -52.12 2.59 -18.57
C LEU A 73 -51.46 3.91 -18.12
N MET A 74 -52.12 4.68 -17.25
CA MET A 74 -51.57 5.93 -16.74
C MET A 74 -50.30 5.71 -15.90
N ILE A 75 -50.28 4.70 -15.03
CA ILE A 75 -49.08 4.33 -14.26
C ILE A 75 -47.95 3.90 -15.21
N ALA A 76 -48.24 3.10 -16.23
CA ALA A 76 -47.24 2.67 -17.22
C ALA A 76 -46.66 3.86 -18.00
N ARG A 77 -47.52 4.81 -18.41
CA ARG A 77 -47.08 6.07 -19.04
C ARG A 77 -46.21 6.92 -18.12
N MET A 78 -46.59 7.08 -16.85
CA MET A 78 -45.78 7.82 -15.86
C MET A 78 -44.37 7.22 -15.70
N ARG A 79 -44.28 5.88 -15.65
CA ARG A 79 -42.99 5.18 -15.53
C ARG A 79 -42.07 5.47 -16.72
N GLU A 80 -42.62 5.42 -17.93
CA GLU A 80 -41.87 5.63 -19.17
C GLU A 80 -41.66 7.10 -19.54
N ASP A 81 -42.23 8.04 -18.77
CA ASP A 81 -42.08 9.46 -19.03
C ASP A 81 -40.70 9.97 -18.59
N GLU A 82 -39.87 10.29 -19.59
CA GLU A 82 -38.53 10.86 -19.39
C GLU A 82 -38.54 12.38 -19.20
N ARG A 83 -39.70 13.03 -19.35
CA ARG A 83 -39.79 14.49 -19.27
C ARG A 83 -39.57 14.98 -17.84
N THR A 84 -38.87 16.10 -17.72
CA THR A 84 -38.73 16.85 -16.46
C THR A 84 -39.87 17.86 -16.32
N ALA A 85 -40.23 18.22 -15.09
CA ALA A 85 -41.19 19.30 -14.82
C ALA A 85 -40.71 20.67 -15.33
N ARG A 86 -39.40 20.85 -15.47
CA ARG A 86 -38.80 21.98 -16.17
C ARG A 86 -38.94 21.78 -17.68
N ASP A 87 -40.15 21.89 -18.20
CA ASP A 87 -40.29 22.14 -19.64
C ASP A 87 -39.66 23.53 -19.90
N ARG A 88 -38.76 23.63 -20.90
CA ARG A 88 -38.10 24.89 -21.28
C ARG A 88 -39.08 25.99 -21.71
N ARG A 89 -40.37 25.67 -21.81
CA ARG A 89 -41.45 26.56 -22.25
C ARG A 89 -42.08 27.40 -21.13
N ASP A 90 -41.91 27.03 -19.87
CA ASP A 90 -42.41 27.83 -18.72
C ASP A 90 -41.38 28.86 -18.21
N GLN A 91 -40.18 28.90 -18.82
CA GLN A 91 -39.19 29.97 -18.59
C GLN A 91 -39.41 31.21 -19.47
N VAL A 92 -40.61 31.41 -20.02
CA VAL A 92 -40.96 32.72 -20.57
C VAL A 92 -41.40 33.58 -19.39
N GLU A 93 -40.44 34.30 -18.80
CA GLU A 93 -40.74 35.58 -18.18
C GLU A 93 -41.71 36.33 -19.11
N LYS A 94 -42.85 36.77 -18.58
CA LYS A 94 -43.71 37.76 -19.22
C LYS A 94 -42.88 39.03 -19.42
N SER A 95 -42.07 39.08 -20.46
CA SER A 95 -41.53 40.32 -21.00
C SER A 95 -42.44 40.73 -22.14
N ASP A 96 -42.95 41.95 -22.03
CA ASP A 96 -43.71 42.66 -23.03
C ASP A 96 -42.90 42.73 -24.33
N SER A 97 -43.14 41.81 -25.25
CA SER A 97 -43.03 42.04 -26.69
C SER A 97 -43.68 40.85 -27.38
N THR A 98 -44.70 41.12 -28.16
CA THR A 98 -45.37 40.16 -29.03
C THR A 98 -44.41 39.75 -30.15
N PRO A 99 -44.04 38.47 -30.31
CA PRO A 99 -43.78 37.92 -31.63
C PRO A 99 -45.06 37.22 -32.06
N GLU A 100 -45.57 37.62 -33.21
CA GLU A 100 -46.74 37.03 -33.88
C GLU A 100 -46.78 35.51 -33.68
N ARG A 101 -47.73 35.07 -32.85
CA ARG A 101 -48.11 33.68 -32.74
C ARG A 101 -48.49 33.23 -34.15
N ARG A 102 -47.69 32.34 -34.75
CA ARG A 102 -48.15 31.49 -35.85
C ARG A 102 -49.35 30.69 -35.33
N SER A 103 -50.52 31.29 -35.51
CA SER A 103 -51.81 30.64 -35.60
C SER A 103 -51.74 29.64 -36.76
N THR A 104 -51.87 28.35 -36.42
CA THR A 104 -52.59 27.29 -37.16
C THR A 104 -51.88 25.93 -37.00
N ASP A 105 -52.23 25.17 -35.96
CA ASP A 105 -52.36 23.71 -36.02
C ASP A 105 -53.22 23.25 -34.83
N ASN A 106 -54.54 23.23 -35.03
CA ASN A 106 -55.56 22.97 -34.00
C ASN A 106 -55.67 21.48 -33.57
N GLY A 107 -54.61 20.67 -33.77
CA GLY A 107 -54.65 19.22 -33.50
C GLY A 107 -53.53 18.66 -32.63
N ARG A 108 -52.57 19.49 -32.17
CA ARG A 108 -51.31 18.95 -31.59
C ARG A 108 -51.15 19.05 -30.08
N ARG A 109 -52.01 19.80 -29.38
CA ARG A 109 -51.98 19.92 -27.91
C ARG A 109 -53.22 19.27 -27.33
N GLN A 110 -53.08 18.02 -26.88
CA GLN A 110 -54.05 17.41 -25.99
C GLN A 110 -53.79 17.95 -24.58
N ASP A 111 -54.86 18.23 -23.84
CA ASP A 111 -54.74 18.56 -22.41
C ASP A 111 -54.12 17.37 -21.69
N GLU A 112 -52.99 17.60 -21.03
CA GLU A 112 -52.33 16.57 -20.23
C GLU A 112 -53.02 16.45 -18.87
N GLU A 113 -53.19 15.22 -18.39
CA GLU A 113 -53.83 14.96 -17.10
C GLU A 113 -52.99 15.53 -15.95
N ALA A 114 -53.63 16.22 -14.99
CA ALA A 114 -52.95 16.87 -13.87
C ALA A 114 -52.06 15.92 -13.04
N ALA A 115 -52.42 14.64 -12.97
CA ALA A 115 -51.62 13.60 -12.31
C ALA A 115 -50.25 13.39 -12.97
N MET A 116 -50.17 13.48 -14.31
CA MET A 116 -48.91 13.35 -15.05
C MET A 116 -47.98 14.53 -14.78
N LEU A 117 -48.52 15.74 -14.72
CA LEU A 117 -47.77 16.96 -14.39
C LEU A 117 -47.19 16.88 -12.98
N ARG A 118 -48.03 16.54 -12.00
CA ARG A 118 -47.61 16.38 -10.59
C ARG A 118 -46.56 15.28 -10.41
N HIS A 119 -46.69 14.17 -11.15
CA HIS A 119 -45.69 13.10 -11.13
C HIS A 119 -44.30 13.61 -11.58
N ARG A 120 -44.25 14.41 -12.64
CA ARG A 120 -42.99 15.00 -13.12
C ARG A 120 -42.38 15.94 -12.11
N GLU A 121 -43.17 16.80 -11.47
CA GLU A 121 -42.69 17.75 -10.44
C GLU A 121 -41.99 17.03 -9.30
N ILE A 122 -42.63 15.98 -8.77
CA ILE A 122 -42.08 15.17 -7.69
C ILE A 122 -40.78 14.47 -8.14
N LYS A 123 -40.79 13.85 -9.33
CA LYS A 123 -39.61 13.17 -9.89
C LYS A 123 -38.42 14.12 -10.04
N THR A 124 -38.65 15.34 -10.54
CA THR A 124 -37.59 16.36 -10.66
C THR A 124 -37.08 16.82 -9.31
N ALA A 125 -37.97 17.11 -8.35
CA ALA A 125 -37.58 17.56 -7.02
C ALA A 125 -36.69 16.52 -6.30
N ILE A 126 -37.04 15.23 -6.41
CA ILE A 126 -36.25 14.13 -5.85
C ILE A 126 -34.87 14.04 -6.51
N ALA A 127 -34.81 14.09 -7.85
CA ALA A 127 -33.56 14.02 -8.59
C ALA A 127 -32.60 15.18 -8.23
N GLU A 128 -33.14 16.38 -8.08
CA GLU A 128 -32.38 17.58 -7.69
C GLU A 128 -31.86 17.49 -6.26
N ALA A 129 -32.71 17.07 -5.32
CA ALA A 129 -32.31 16.86 -3.93
C ALA A 129 -31.21 15.79 -3.81
N ALA A 130 -31.26 14.73 -4.62
CA ALA A 130 -30.23 13.70 -4.65
C ALA A 130 -28.90 14.22 -5.24
N ALA A 131 -28.96 15.02 -6.31
CA ALA A 131 -27.78 15.63 -6.92
C ALA A 131 -27.05 16.58 -5.95
N GLN A 132 -27.81 17.41 -5.22
CA GLN A 132 -27.25 18.31 -4.20
C GLN A 132 -26.57 17.54 -3.06
N ARG A 133 -27.16 16.43 -2.58
CA ARG A 133 -26.53 15.58 -1.55
C ARG A 133 -25.23 14.95 -2.05
N LYS A 134 -25.23 14.42 -3.28
CA LYS A 134 -24.03 13.81 -3.88
C LYS A 134 -22.86 14.79 -3.96
N HIS A 135 -23.13 16.05 -4.30
CA HIS A 135 -22.11 17.10 -4.35
C HIS A 135 -21.49 17.38 -2.97
N HIS A 136 -22.31 17.47 -1.92
CA HIS A 136 -21.81 17.66 -0.55
C HIS A 136 -20.96 16.50 -0.05
N TYR A 137 -21.36 15.25 -0.32
CA TYR A 137 -20.56 14.08 0.08
C TYR A 137 -19.25 13.97 -0.69
N PHE A 138 -19.25 14.31 -1.98
CA PHE A 138 -18.02 14.37 -2.78
C PHE A 138 -17.03 15.37 -2.21
N LEU A 139 -17.48 16.59 -1.90
CA LEU A 139 -16.63 17.64 -1.34
C LEU A 139 -16.05 17.25 0.04
N ARG A 140 -16.89 16.65 0.91
CA ARG A 140 -16.45 16.13 2.22
C ARG A 140 -15.41 15.01 2.07
N GLY A 141 -15.61 14.11 1.11
CA GLY A 141 -14.65 13.06 0.80
C GLY A 141 -13.30 13.61 0.35
N VAL A 142 -13.28 14.57 -0.56
CA VAL A 142 -12.05 15.23 -1.02
C VAL A 142 -11.31 15.90 0.14
N LEU A 143 -12.00 16.67 0.97
CA LEU A 143 -11.39 17.33 2.14
C LEU A 143 -10.81 16.31 3.13
N ALA A 144 -11.53 15.21 3.41
CA ALA A 144 -11.02 14.15 4.29
C ALA A 144 -9.76 13.48 3.72
N THR A 145 -9.71 13.23 2.41
CA THR A 145 -8.51 12.67 1.76
C THR A 145 -7.32 13.62 1.80
N LEU A 146 -7.52 14.92 1.55
CA LEU A 146 -6.46 15.92 1.64
C LEU A 146 -5.91 16.04 3.07
N PHE A 147 -6.78 15.98 4.08
CA PHE A 147 -6.38 15.99 5.48
C PHE A 147 -5.53 14.77 5.85
N LEU A 148 -5.96 13.56 5.45
CA LEU A 148 -5.21 12.32 5.64
C LEU A 148 -3.84 12.36 4.95
N VAL A 149 -3.78 12.82 3.71
CA VAL A 149 -2.51 12.99 2.97
C VAL A 149 -1.61 14.00 3.69
N SER A 150 -2.16 15.10 4.23
CA SER A 150 -1.37 16.07 4.99
C SER A 150 -0.78 15.45 6.26
N ILE A 151 -1.55 14.64 7.01
CA ILE A 151 -1.06 13.94 8.20
C ILE A 151 0.04 12.96 7.84
N ILE A 152 -0.14 12.17 6.79
CA ILE A 152 0.88 11.22 6.32
C ILE A 152 2.13 11.99 5.89
N SER A 153 1.98 13.07 5.12
CA SER A 153 3.11 13.89 4.69
C SER A 153 3.84 14.52 5.87
N ALA A 154 3.11 14.98 6.91
CA ALA A 154 3.70 15.48 8.14
C ALA A 154 4.41 14.37 8.90
N ALA A 155 3.88 13.15 8.97
CA ALA A 155 4.55 12.00 9.58
C ALA A 155 5.82 11.57 8.82
N TRP A 156 5.86 11.76 7.49
CA TRP A 156 7.05 11.55 6.67
C TRP A 156 8.07 12.68 6.83
N TYR A 157 7.62 13.93 6.96
CA TYR A 157 8.48 15.11 7.13
C TYR A 157 9.05 15.19 8.56
N PHE A 158 8.27 14.76 9.55
CA PHE A 158 8.64 14.59 10.95
C PHE A 158 8.91 13.10 11.24
N GLN A 159 9.72 12.45 10.40
CA GLN A 159 10.44 11.27 10.88
C GLN A 159 11.27 11.76 12.08
N PRO A 160 11.10 11.22 13.31
CA PRO A 160 12.10 11.41 14.34
C PRO A 160 13.36 10.81 13.75
N TRP A 161 14.31 11.67 13.41
CA TRP A 161 15.66 11.29 13.04
C TRP A 161 16.06 10.20 14.03
N GLN A 162 16.32 8.98 13.54
CA GLN A 162 17.27 8.14 14.22
C GLN A 162 18.54 8.97 14.22
N GLU A 163 18.73 9.78 15.27
CA GLU A 163 20.03 10.28 15.62
C GLU A 163 20.88 9.03 15.65
N ARG A 164 21.71 8.85 14.62
CA ARG A 164 22.90 8.01 14.76
C ARG A 164 23.52 8.53 16.03
N GLU A 165 23.45 7.74 17.11
CA GLU A 165 24.10 8.06 18.39
C GLU A 165 25.46 8.61 18.03
N SER A 166 25.63 9.92 18.21
CA SER A 166 26.87 10.56 17.79
C SER A 166 27.96 10.03 18.68
N THR A 167 29.03 9.52 18.09
CA THR A 167 30.22 9.10 18.84
C THR A 167 30.61 10.17 19.87
N ASP A 168 30.77 9.76 21.12
CA ASP A 168 31.22 10.64 22.21
C ASP A 168 32.38 9.98 22.97
N CYS A 169 33.60 10.29 22.54
CA CYS A 169 34.82 9.77 23.15
C CYS A 169 35.04 10.21 24.61
N ASN A 170 34.25 11.15 25.12
CA ASN A 170 34.31 11.61 26.51
C ASN A 170 33.18 11.04 27.37
N ALA A 171 32.24 10.30 26.77
CA ALA A 171 31.20 9.61 27.50
C ALA A 171 31.81 8.66 28.52
N ARG A 172 31.16 8.54 29.67
CA ARG A 172 31.58 7.58 30.71
C ARG A 172 31.31 6.15 30.25
N PRO A 173 32.06 5.14 30.75
CA PRO A 173 31.78 3.74 30.46
C PRO A 173 30.35 3.39 30.89
N GLN A 174 29.54 2.92 29.95
CA GLN A 174 28.17 2.47 30.17
C GLN A 174 27.74 1.51 29.04
N PRO A 175 26.70 0.69 29.25
CA PRO A 175 26.10 -0.10 28.18
C PRO A 175 25.74 0.76 26.98
N TRP A 176 25.93 0.23 25.78
CA TRP A 176 25.61 0.89 24.50
C TRP A 176 26.36 2.19 24.23
N VAL A 177 27.40 2.52 25.00
CA VAL A 177 28.19 3.73 24.73
C VAL A 177 28.79 3.68 23.33
N ASN A 178 28.74 4.81 22.61
CA ASN A 178 29.35 4.94 21.29
C ASN A 178 30.72 5.62 21.37
N TRP A 179 31.77 4.81 21.27
CA TRP A 179 33.17 5.22 21.13
C TRP A 179 33.79 4.80 19.79
N ASP A 180 32.98 4.65 18.74
CA ASP A 180 33.48 4.33 17.41
C ASP A 180 34.57 5.31 16.96
N ASN A 181 35.71 4.81 16.51
CA ASN A 181 36.86 5.59 16.03
C ASN A 181 37.55 6.47 17.10
N CYS A 182 37.26 6.28 18.39
CA CYS A 182 37.93 7.03 19.45
C CYS A 182 39.38 6.58 19.67
N LEU A 183 40.21 7.50 20.19
CA LEU A 183 41.60 7.24 20.59
C LEU A 183 41.67 7.13 22.11
N MET A 184 41.83 5.92 22.63
CA MET A 184 41.75 5.56 24.05
C MET A 184 42.91 4.62 24.45
N GLU A 185 44.11 4.90 23.95
CA GLU A 185 45.30 4.11 24.23
C GLU A 185 45.60 4.07 25.74
N GLY A 186 45.85 2.88 26.28
CA GLY A 186 46.15 2.67 27.70
C GLY A 186 45.00 2.97 28.66
N VAL A 187 43.76 3.11 28.17
CA VAL A 187 42.59 3.41 29.02
C VAL A 187 42.39 2.31 30.08
N LYS A 188 41.97 2.70 31.28
CA LYS A 188 41.67 1.78 32.39
C LYS A 188 40.17 1.62 32.56
N LEU A 189 39.68 0.43 32.21
CA LEU A 189 38.28 0.03 32.16
C LEU A 189 38.05 -1.30 32.91
N VAL A 190 38.86 -1.54 33.95
CA VAL A 190 38.75 -2.73 34.81
C VAL A 190 37.32 -2.84 35.33
N THR A 191 36.68 -3.98 35.09
CA THR A 191 35.28 -4.27 35.49
C THR A 191 34.22 -3.29 34.96
N ALA A 192 34.54 -2.52 33.90
CA ALA A 192 33.59 -1.58 33.31
C ALA A 192 32.44 -2.32 32.61
N ASP A 193 31.23 -1.76 32.70
CA ASP A 193 30.06 -2.25 31.97
C ASP A 193 29.97 -1.56 30.60
N LEU A 194 30.28 -2.31 29.55
CA LEU A 194 30.32 -1.89 28.16
C LEU A 194 29.49 -2.84 27.28
N ARG A 195 28.46 -3.48 27.86
CA ARG A 195 27.58 -4.41 27.13
C ARG A 195 26.90 -3.69 25.98
N GLY A 196 26.97 -4.27 24.78
CA GLY A 196 26.44 -3.67 23.56
C GLY A 196 27.11 -2.36 23.12
N ALA A 197 28.27 -1.98 23.70
CA ALA A 197 28.97 -0.76 23.32
C ALA A 197 29.41 -0.79 21.84
N HIS A 198 29.40 0.38 21.19
CA HIS A 198 29.90 0.56 19.83
C HIS A 198 31.35 1.06 19.93
N LEU A 199 32.28 0.18 19.59
CA LEU A 199 33.72 0.33 19.74
C LEU A 199 34.46 0.05 18.41
N ARG A 200 33.80 0.25 17.26
CA ARG A 200 34.38 -0.03 15.95
C ARG A 200 35.57 0.89 15.69
N ASN A 201 36.66 0.35 15.15
CA ASN A 201 37.90 1.10 14.85
C ASN A 201 38.50 1.88 16.05
N VAL A 202 38.10 1.59 17.29
CA VAL A 202 38.65 2.28 18.46
C VAL A 202 40.13 1.91 18.64
N ASN A 203 40.97 2.86 19.03
CA ASN A 203 42.34 2.58 19.43
C ASN A 203 42.43 2.42 20.95
N MET A 204 42.51 1.18 21.42
CA MET A 204 42.68 0.79 22.82
C MET A 204 43.97 -0.04 23.02
N GLY A 205 45.03 0.28 22.28
CA GLY A 205 46.34 -0.35 22.47
C GLY A 205 46.79 -0.24 23.93
N GLY A 206 47.24 -1.35 24.52
CA GLY A 206 47.67 -1.40 25.92
C GLY A 206 46.59 -1.11 26.97
N ALA A 207 45.30 -1.07 26.60
CA ALA A 207 44.22 -0.82 27.55
C ALA A 207 44.10 -1.92 28.62
N ASP A 208 43.59 -1.54 29.80
CA ASP A 208 43.32 -2.45 30.92
C ASP A 208 41.80 -2.68 31.05
N LEU A 209 41.33 -3.78 30.47
CA LEU A 209 39.93 -4.23 30.39
C LEU A 209 39.67 -5.48 31.24
N ARG A 210 40.50 -5.73 32.26
CA ARG A 210 40.39 -6.92 33.12
C ARG A 210 38.98 -7.04 33.71
N GLY A 211 38.33 -8.18 33.48
CA GLY A 211 36.97 -8.45 33.96
C GLY A 211 35.89 -7.51 33.42
N ALA A 212 36.13 -6.77 32.33
CA ALA A 212 35.12 -5.89 31.74
C ALA A 212 33.95 -6.68 31.14
N TYR A 213 32.73 -6.11 31.21
CA TYR A 213 31.53 -6.69 30.61
C TYR A 213 31.34 -6.14 29.21
N LEU A 214 31.66 -6.93 28.18
CA LEU A 214 31.64 -6.58 26.76
C LEU A 214 30.69 -7.47 25.95
N GLY A 215 29.74 -8.13 26.62
CA GLY A 215 28.77 -9.01 25.97
C GLY A 215 27.99 -8.27 24.87
N GLY A 216 28.03 -8.81 23.65
CA GLY A 216 27.40 -8.23 22.47
C GLY A 216 27.99 -6.89 21.98
N ALA A 217 29.12 -6.43 22.51
CA ALA A 217 29.76 -5.21 22.04
C ALA A 217 30.29 -5.36 20.60
N ASP A 218 30.26 -4.27 19.84
CA ASP A 218 30.83 -4.20 18.50
C ASP A 218 32.25 -3.60 18.56
N ILE A 219 33.25 -4.48 18.60
CA ILE A 219 34.67 -4.20 18.72
C ILE A 219 35.38 -4.46 17.38
N ALA A 220 34.63 -4.44 16.26
CA ALA A 220 35.18 -4.74 14.94
C ALA A 220 36.29 -3.76 14.57
N TYR A 221 37.39 -4.29 14.02
CA TYR A 221 38.56 -3.54 13.56
C TYR A 221 39.24 -2.67 14.64
N ALA A 222 38.93 -2.88 15.92
CA ALA A 222 39.60 -2.18 17.02
C ALA A 222 41.08 -2.55 17.09
N ASN A 223 41.90 -1.58 17.52
CA ASN A 223 43.29 -1.83 17.89
C ASN A 223 43.38 -2.12 19.39
N LEU A 224 43.68 -3.35 19.75
CA LEU A 224 43.80 -3.88 21.12
C LEU A 224 45.20 -4.50 21.34
N VAL A 225 46.21 -4.07 20.57
CA VAL A 225 47.57 -4.60 20.69
C VAL A 225 48.08 -4.42 22.12
N GLY A 226 48.50 -5.52 22.74
CA GLY A 226 48.99 -5.54 24.12
C GLY A 226 47.95 -5.19 25.20
N ALA A 227 46.66 -5.13 24.87
CA ALA A 227 45.61 -4.88 25.85
C ALA A 227 45.43 -6.07 26.79
N ASN A 228 45.04 -5.80 28.04
CA ASN A 228 44.69 -6.83 29.01
C ASN A 228 43.17 -6.97 29.12
N LEU A 229 42.64 -8.05 28.56
CA LEU A 229 41.24 -8.49 28.64
C LEU A 229 41.08 -9.76 29.52
N SER A 230 42.03 -10.05 30.43
CA SER A 230 41.95 -11.26 31.25
C SER A 230 40.63 -11.29 32.03
N GLY A 231 39.92 -12.41 31.93
CA GLY A 231 38.61 -12.61 32.56
C GLY A 231 37.46 -11.75 32.02
N ALA A 232 37.63 -11.03 30.90
CA ALA A 232 36.56 -10.23 30.32
C ALA A 232 35.39 -11.10 29.79
N GLU A 233 34.17 -10.58 29.88
CA GLU A 233 32.97 -11.22 29.36
C GLU A 233 32.66 -10.71 27.95
N LEU A 234 33.03 -11.46 26.92
CA LEU A 234 32.95 -11.13 25.50
C LEU A 234 31.96 -12.04 24.74
N ALA A 235 31.02 -12.66 25.44
CA ALA A 235 30.02 -13.53 24.82
C ALA A 235 29.25 -12.75 23.74
N GLN A 236 29.12 -13.35 22.54
CA GLN A 236 28.45 -12.73 21.37
C GLN A 236 29.07 -11.40 20.89
N ALA A 237 30.26 -11.01 21.36
CA ALA A 237 30.93 -9.81 20.86
C ALA A 237 31.29 -9.93 19.37
N ILE A 238 31.22 -8.82 18.65
CA ILE A 238 31.65 -8.72 17.26
C ILE A 238 33.08 -8.17 17.25
N MET A 239 34.05 -9.03 16.98
CA MET A 239 35.48 -8.72 16.98
C MET A 239 36.12 -8.93 15.60
N LEU A 240 35.30 -8.82 14.55
CA LEU A 240 35.70 -8.97 13.15
C LEU A 240 36.93 -8.10 12.84
N GLY A 241 38.04 -8.72 12.42
CA GLY A 241 39.25 -8.01 12.02
C GLY A 241 39.95 -7.22 13.14
N ALA A 242 39.60 -7.44 14.41
CA ALA A 242 40.23 -6.75 15.53
C ALA A 242 41.71 -7.16 15.65
N ASN A 243 42.58 -6.18 15.94
CA ASN A 243 44.00 -6.40 16.11
C ASN A 243 44.35 -6.57 17.60
N MET A 244 44.57 -7.80 18.03
CA MET A 244 44.84 -8.18 19.42
C MET A 244 46.22 -8.84 19.56
N ARG A 245 47.20 -8.42 18.76
CA ARG A 245 48.57 -8.95 18.87
C ARG A 245 49.10 -8.76 20.28
N ASN A 246 49.63 -9.83 20.87
CA ASN A 246 50.15 -9.87 22.24
C ASN A 246 49.15 -9.44 23.32
N ALA A 247 47.85 -9.49 23.06
CA ALA A 247 46.84 -9.21 24.08
C ALA A 247 46.72 -10.36 25.08
N ASP A 248 46.38 -10.05 26.33
CA ASP A 248 46.06 -11.03 27.37
C ASP A 248 44.55 -11.24 27.41
N LEU A 249 44.08 -12.41 26.98
CA LEU A 249 42.68 -12.85 27.05
C LEU A 249 42.53 -14.06 27.99
N ALA A 250 43.46 -14.25 28.93
CA ALA A 250 43.43 -15.40 29.82
C ALA A 250 42.12 -15.45 30.61
N GLY A 251 41.42 -16.58 30.53
CA GLY A 251 40.12 -16.80 31.17
C GLY A 251 38.95 -15.97 30.63
N ALA A 252 39.11 -15.28 29.49
CA ALA A 252 38.01 -14.51 28.89
C ALA A 252 36.88 -15.43 28.37
N SER A 253 35.63 -14.96 28.45
CA SER A 253 34.47 -15.67 27.91
C SER A 253 34.15 -15.16 26.51
N LEU A 254 34.54 -15.92 25.48
CA LEU A 254 34.39 -15.59 24.05
C LEU A 254 33.37 -16.52 23.36
N ASN A 255 32.51 -17.18 24.13
CA ASN A 255 31.54 -18.12 23.58
C ASN A 255 30.63 -17.40 22.58
N THR A 256 30.43 -18.00 21.40
CA THR A 256 29.64 -17.43 20.28
C THR A 256 30.13 -16.08 19.74
N ALA A 257 31.33 -15.62 20.11
CA ALA A 257 31.90 -14.39 19.58
C ALA A 257 32.33 -14.54 18.11
N ASN A 258 32.26 -13.44 17.35
CA ASN A 258 32.77 -13.39 15.98
C ASN A 258 34.18 -12.79 15.98
N LEU A 259 35.20 -13.65 15.88
CA LEU A 259 36.62 -13.33 15.78
C LEU A 259 37.16 -13.52 14.35
N SER A 260 36.29 -13.59 13.35
CA SER A 260 36.74 -13.82 11.97
C SER A 260 37.70 -12.71 11.53
N TYR A 261 38.75 -13.09 10.81
CA TYR A 261 39.85 -12.20 10.40
C TYR A 261 40.60 -11.49 11.54
N ALA A 262 40.38 -11.84 12.81
CA ALA A 262 41.10 -11.22 13.92
C ALA A 262 42.59 -11.56 13.90
N ILE A 263 43.43 -10.62 14.35
CA ILE A 263 44.88 -10.79 14.46
C ILE A 263 45.20 -11.08 15.92
N LEU A 264 45.43 -12.35 16.26
CA LEU A 264 45.69 -12.89 17.60
C LEU A 264 47.15 -13.34 17.78
N GLN A 265 48.07 -12.88 16.92
CA GLN A 265 49.47 -13.29 16.98
C GLN A 265 50.06 -13.05 18.38
N GLY A 266 50.61 -14.09 19.00
CA GLY A 266 51.18 -14.02 20.35
C GLY A 266 50.19 -13.73 21.49
N ALA A 267 48.88 -13.75 21.24
CA ALA A 267 47.89 -13.52 22.29
C ALA A 267 47.83 -14.68 23.29
N ASP A 268 47.57 -14.38 24.57
CA ASP A 268 47.33 -15.40 25.59
C ASP A 268 45.82 -15.67 25.71
N LEU A 269 45.39 -16.86 25.29
CA LEU A 269 44.00 -17.34 25.40
C LEU A 269 43.89 -18.47 26.42
N THR A 270 44.85 -18.61 27.34
CA THR A 270 44.86 -19.66 28.36
C THR A 270 43.56 -19.66 29.16
N ASN A 271 42.91 -20.82 29.31
CA ASN A 271 41.61 -20.98 29.96
C ASN A 271 40.44 -20.20 29.32
N ALA A 272 40.61 -19.57 28.15
CA ALA A 272 39.52 -18.86 27.49
C ALA A 272 38.42 -19.82 27.01
N ASP A 273 37.17 -19.34 27.03
CA ASP A 273 36.02 -20.08 26.52
C ASP A 273 35.68 -19.60 25.11
N LEU A 274 36.08 -20.35 24.09
CA LEU A 274 35.87 -20.05 22.66
C LEU A 274 34.78 -20.92 22.04
N ARG A 275 33.93 -21.57 22.85
CA ARG A 275 32.89 -22.48 22.34
C ARG A 275 31.98 -21.79 21.34
N GLU A 276 31.73 -22.44 20.22
CA GLU A 276 30.87 -21.93 19.12
C GLU A 276 31.28 -20.56 18.56
N SER A 277 32.51 -20.09 18.82
CA SER A 277 33.03 -18.86 18.23
C SER A 277 33.38 -19.03 16.75
N ASP A 278 33.41 -17.92 16.01
CA ASP A 278 33.90 -17.90 14.63
C ASP A 278 35.32 -17.32 14.59
N LEU A 279 36.33 -18.18 14.37
CA LEU A 279 37.74 -17.82 14.19
C LEU A 279 38.17 -17.98 12.72
N SER A 280 37.22 -18.00 11.77
CA SER A 280 37.54 -18.20 10.35
C SER A 280 38.47 -17.09 9.84
N ASN A 281 39.54 -17.45 9.14
CA ASN A 281 40.59 -16.55 8.65
C ASN A 281 41.34 -15.75 9.73
N ALA A 282 41.19 -16.08 11.01
CA ALA A 282 41.96 -15.44 12.08
C ALA A 282 43.42 -15.90 12.06
N ASP A 283 44.33 -15.05 12.54
CA ASP A 283 45.74 -15.39 12.70
C ASP A 283 46.07 -15.64 14.17
N LEU A 284 46.23 -16.91 14.55
CA LEU A 284 46.58 -17.37 15.90
C LEU A 284 48.07 -17.76 16.00
N SER A 285 48.92 -17.36 15.07
CA SER A 285 50.34 -17.75 15.10
C SER A 285 51.03 -17.32 16.39
N GLY A 286 51.65 -18.26 17.08
CA GLY A 286 52.29 -18.04 18.38
C GLY A 286 51.35 -17.75 19.55
N ALA A 287 50.02 -17.82 19.38
CA ALA A 287 49.07 -17.68 20.48
C ALA A 287 49.15 -18.87 21.46
N THR A 288 48.73 -18.67 22.71
CA THR A 288 48.66 -19.73 23.73
C THR A 288 47.23 -20.16 23.98
N LEU A 289 46.88 -21.42 23.69
CA LEU A 289 45.54 -22.00 23.89
C LEU A 289 45.50 -23.07 25.00
N ARG A 290 46.37 -22.95 26.02
CA ARG A 290 46.42 -23.94 27.10
C ARG A 290 45.06 -23.97 27.80
N THR A 291 44.47 -25.17 27.89
CA THR A 291 43.19 -25.42 28.57
C THR A 291 42.01 -24.56 28.09
N SER A 292 42.12 -23.95 26.90
CA SER A 292 41.04 -23.22 26.25
C SER A 292 39.97 -24.18 25.73
N LYS A 293 38.71 -23.75 25.73
CA LYS A 293 37.57 -24.54 25.26
C LYS A 293 37.23 -24.14 23.84
N LEU A 294 37.33 -25.06 22.88
CA LEU A 294 37.13 -24.79 21.45
C LEU A 294 35.95 -25.56 20.87
N GLU A 295 35.12 -26.23 21.68
CA GLU A 295 34.03 -27.06 21.18
C GLU A 295 33.10 -26.24 20.27
N GLY A 296 32.96 -26.64 19.01
CA GLY A 296 32.15 -25.93 18.02
C GLY A 296 32.78 -24.67 17.41
N ALA A 297 33.99 -24.27 17.82
CA ALA A 297 34.66 -23.11 17.26
C ALA A 297 35.02 -23.33 15.78
N ARG A 298 34.66 -22.40 14.89
CA ARG A 298 34.95 -22.50 13.46
C ARG A 298 36.34 -21.95 13.14
N LEU A 299 37.15 -22.73 12.45
CA LEU A 299 38.57 -22.44 12.19
C LEU A 299 38.91 -22.42 10.69
N ASP A 300 37.91 -22.21 9.83
CA ASP A 300 38.10 -22.25 8.37
C ASP A 300 39.17 -21.24 7.93
N HIS A 301 40.25 -21.70 7.30
CA HIS A 301 41.38 -20.88 6.82
C HIS A 301 42.12 -20.09 7.90
N ALA A 302 41.95 -20.40 9.18
CA ALA A 302 42.74 -19.78 10.24
C ALA A 302 44.23 -20.12 10.07
N ILE A 303 45.12 -19.18 10.39
CA ILE A 303 46.55 -19.45 10.57
C ILE A 303 46.71 -19.95 12.00
N TRP A 304 47.15 -21.19 12.16
CA TRP A 304 47.25 -21.87 13.43
C TRP A 304 48.49 -21.49 14.23
N LEU A 305 48.62 -22.06 15.42
CA LEU A 305 49.66 -21.73 16.41
C LEU A 305 51.09 -21.84 15.86
N ASP A 306 51.33 -22.82 14.98
CA ASP A 306 52.61 -23.10 14.32
C ASP A 306 52.78 -22.43 12.95
N GLY A 307 51.80 -21.62 12.54
CA GLY A 307 51.76 -20.96 11.23
C GLY A 307 51.15 -21.80 10.10
N SER A 308 50.71 -23.04 10.35
CA SER A 308 49.96 -23.82 9.35
C SER A 308 48.59 -23.22 9.08
N VAL A 309 48.00 -23.49 7.91
CA VAL A 309 46.65 -23.00 7.56
C VAL A 309 45.63 -24.12 7.74
N CYS A 310 44.57 -23.85 8.50
CA CYS A 310 43.48 -24.79 8.72
C CYS A 310 42.61 -24.96 7.47
N ALA A 311 42.25 -26.20 7.16
CA ALA A 311 41.36 -26.54 6.05
C ALA A 311 39.91 -26.10 6.34
N ILE A 312 39.11 -26.01 5.27
CA ILE A 312 37.67 -25.78 5.35
C ILE A 312 37.01 -26.93 6.11
N GLY A 313 36.08 -26.60 7.01
CA GLY A 313 35.39 -27.56 7.88
C GLY A 313 36.16 -27.85 9.18
N SER A 314 37.21 -27.09 9.50
CA SER A 314 37.91 -27.21 10.78
C SER A 314 37.02 -26.69 11.91
N ILE A 315 36.61 -27.58 12.81
CA ILE A 315 35.72 -27.26 13.93
C ILE A 315 36.36 -27.78 15.22
N GLY A 316 36.62 -26.88 16.16
CA GLY A 316 37.23 -27.11 17.47
C GLY A 316 38.69 -27.57 17.46
N ALA A 317 39.19 -28.05 16.33
CA ALA A 317 40.60 -28.32 16.08
C ALA A 317 40.96 -27.93 14.65
N CYS A 318 42.21 -27.52 14.45
CA CYS A 318 42.74 -27.21 13.13
C CYS A 318 43.10 -28.50 12.39
N ASN A 319 42.41 -28.75 11.27
CA ASN A 319 42.83 -29.78 10.32
C ASN A 319 43.78 -29.12 9.32
N ALA A 320 45.09 -29.30 9.48
CA ALA A 320 46.07 -28.66 8.60
C ALA A 320 45.88 -29.08 7.13
N LYS A 321 46.03 -28.11 6.22
CA LYS A 321 46.04 -28.34 4.76
C LYS A 321 47.40 -28.79 4.25
#